data_AF-A0A0L0VI38-F1
#
_entry.id   AF-A0A0L0VI38-F1
#
_cell.length_a   1.000
_cell.length_b   1.000
_cell.length_c   1.000
_cell.angle_alpha   90.00
_cell.angle_beta   90.00
_cell.angle_gamma   90.00
#
_symmetry.space_group_name_H-M   'P 1'
#
loop_
_entity.id
_entity.type
_entity.pdbx_description
1 polymer ?
#
loop_
_entity_poly.entity_id
_entity_poly.type
_entity_poly.pdbx_seq_one_letter_code
_entity_poly.pdbx_strand_id
1 'polypeptide(L)'
;MPSPTLRPPPNSETRYHHQHQHQRPPRSVRIGYLLTHLQPRPSVMGSHGEPCAWDTLQIQIRSLKHTLESEITMYAKLCTSVSTAYSSNGKLSERTISKCREVEERIEDNLEQLSSQVDQIYRLLQTSSIPPTGSVTHACNRHKEVLQEYEQDFKRTRTSSQECEQRASLLSSVSSELSSFKSLQITSEEDRHLNDRSSINSSHCLADDVLGQAYETRYQFSNQR
;
A
#
# COMPACT_ATOMS: atom_id res chain seq x y z
N MET A 1 74.04 30.38 0.04
CA MET A 1 73.63 29.23 -0.79
C MET A 1 73.20 28.12 0.16
N PRO A 2 71.99 27.54 0.11
CA PRO A 2 70.68 27.99 -0.39
C PRO A 2 69.65 28.20 0.76
N SER A 3 68.51 28.84 0.45
CA SER A 3 67.38 29.06 1.37
C SER A 3 66.49 27.82 1.49
N PRO A 4 65.85 27.54 2.66
CA PRO A 4 64.91 26.44 2.78
C PRO A 4 63.52 26.86 2.26
N THR A 5 63.11 26.24 1.15
CA THR A 5 61.77 26.37 0.56
C THR A 5 60.72 25.77 1.50
N LEU A 6 59.87 26.61 2.08
CA LEU A 6 58.66 26.18 2.80
C LEU A 6 57.70 25.50 1.81
N ARG A 7 57.37 24.24 2.09
CA ARG A 7 56.30 23.48 1.43
C ARG A 7 54.94 24.04 1.89
N PRO A 8 54.00 24.37 0.97
CA PRO A 8 52.66 24.83 1.36
C PRO A 8 51.81 23.66 1.90
N PRO A 9 50.81 23.95 2.76
CA PRO A 9 50.00 22.92 3.42
C PRO A 9 49.07 22.21 2.43
N PRO A 10 48.64 20.97 2.73
CA PRO A 10 47.74 20.22 1.86
C PRO A 10 46.38 20.90 1.81
N ASN A 11 45.91 21.13 0.59
CA ASN A 11 44.59 21.68 0.30
C ASN A 11 43.52 20.86 1.01
N SER A 12 42.80 21.51 1.92
CA SER A 12 41.49 21.08 2.40
C SER A 12 40.47 21.24 1.28
N GLU A 13 40.54 20.38 0.26
CA GLU A 13 39.40 20.15 -0.61
C GLU A 13 38.42 19.27 0.14
N THR A 14 37.51 19.92 0.87
CA THR A 14 36.24 19.35 1.27
C THR A 14 35.49 19.02 -0.02
N ARG A 15 35.78 17.85 -0.60
CA ARG A 15 34.98 17.25 -1.65
C ARG A 15 33.64 16.91 -1.02
N TYR A 16 32.72 17.87 -1.05
CA TYR A 16 31.31 17.62 -0.89
C TYR A 16 30.90 16.61 -1.96
N HIS A 17 30.95 15.32 -1.63
CA HIS A 17 30.17 14.32 -2.31
C HIS A 17 28.72 14.60 -1.93
N HIS A 18 28.12 15.58 -2.61
CA HIS A 18 26.68 15.70 -2.72
C HIS A 18 26.22 14.45 -3.47
N GLN A 19 25.95 13.39 -2.70
CA GLN A 19 25.16 12.28 -3.15
C GLN A 19 23.74 12.82 -3.33
N HIS A 20 23.51 13.46 -4.47
CA HIS A 20 22.17 13.67 -4.99
C HIS A 20 21.60 12.27 -5.22
N GLN A 21 20.89 11.77 -4.20
CA GLN A 21 19.84 10.81 -4.45
C GLN A 21 18.92 11.46 -5.48
N HIS A 22 19.05 11.03 -6.72
CA HIS A 22 17.96 11.15 -7.68
C HIS A 22 16.81 10.32 -7.12
N GLN A 23 16.01 10.94 -6.25
CA GLN A 23 14.62 10.55 -6.05
C GLN A 23 13.99 10.62 -7.43
N ARG A 24 13.86 9.47 -8.09
CA ARG A 24 13.01 9.37 -9.26
C ARG A 24 11.62 9.74 -8.77
N PRO A 25 10.96 10.76 -9.37
CA PRO A 25 9.57 11.00 -9.07
C PRO A 25 8.78 9.71 -9.38
N PRO A 26 7.68 9.42 -8.65
CA PRO A 26 6.82 8.31 -9.02
C PRO A 26 6.45 8.52 -10.47
N ARG A 27 6.79 7.53 -11.32
CA ARG A 27 6.33 7.50 -12.70
C ARG A 27 4.82 7.43 -12.62
N SER A 28 4.16 8.59 -12.67
CA SER A 28 2.77 8.69 -13.06
C SER A 28 2.71 7.95 -14.39
N VAL A 29 2.17 6.73 -14.37
CA VAL A 29 1.80 6.02 -15.57
C VAL A 29 0.66 6.85 -16.15
N ARG A 30 1.02 7.88 -16.91
CA ARG A 30 0.12 8.43 -17.91
C ARG A 30 -0.06 7.30 -18.90
N ILE A 31 -1.14 6.56 -18.75
CA ILE A 31 -1.75 5.80 -19.83
C ILE A 31 -2.22 6.88 -20.80
N GLY A 32 -1.29 7.32 -21.66
CA GLY A 32 -1.60 8.18 -22.78
C GLY A 32 -2.37 7.31 -23.76
N TYR A 33 -3.69 7.39 -23.70
CA TYR A 33 -4.58 6.81 -24.68
C TYR A 33 -4.26 7.45 -26.04
N LEU A 34 -3.42 6.79 -26.85
CA LEU A 34 -3.58 6.88 -28.29
C LEU A 34 -4.79 6.01 -28.63
N LEU A 35 -5.96 6.56 -28.32
CA LEU A 35 -7.24 6.12 -28.82
C LEU A 35 -7.22 6.38 -30.33
N THR A 36 -6.59 5.47 -31.08
CA THR A 36 -6.78 5.40 -32.52
C THR A 36 -8.25 5.07 -32.71
N HIS A 37 -9.03 6.12 -32.96
CA HIS A 37 -10.41 6.07 -33.37
C HIS A 37 -10.49 5.25 -34.66
N LEU A 38 -10.57 3.93 -34.53
CA LEU A 38 -11.00 3.03 -35.60
C LEU A 38 -12.50 3.24 -35.75
N GLN A 39 -12.80 4.23 -36.58
CA GLN A 39 -14.13 4.59 -37.02
C GLN A 39 -14.79 3.37 -37.69
N PRO A 40 -16.03 2.99 -37.31
CA PRO A 40 -16.74 1.92 -38.00
C PRO A 40 -17.07 2.40 -39.42
N ARG A 41 -16.61 1.66 -40.42
CA ARG A 41 -17.08 1.84 -41.80
C ARG A 41 -18.47 1.21 -41.91
N PRO A 42 -19.49 1.90 -42.44
CA PRO A 42 -20.83 1.34 -42.50
C PRO A 42 -20.96 0.31 -43.63
N SER A 43 -21.75 -0.72 -43.32
CA SER A 43 -22.59 -1.51 -44.23
C SER A 43 -21.98 -2.69 -44.97
N VAL A 44 -22.28 -3.89 -44.45
CA VAL A 44 -22.88 -4.95 -45.28
C VAL A 44 -24.28 -5.19 -44.72
N MET A 45 -25.31 -4.91 -45.53
CA MET A 45 -26.72 -5.02 -45.16
C MET A 45 -27.05 -6.47 -44.77
N GLY A 46 -27.41 -6.68 -43.50
CA GLY A 46 -28.41 -7.68 -43.16
C GLY A 46 -29.79 -7.09 -43.45
N SER A 47 -30.62 -7.80 -44.22
CA SER A 47 -32.04 -7.46 -44.32
C SER A 47 -32.66 -7.58 -42.91
N HIS A 48 -33.40 -6.56 -42.50
CA HIS A 48 -34.02 -6.33 -41.19
C HIS A 48 -33.13 -5.58 -40.18
N GLY A 49 -33.66 -4.48 -39.64
CA GLY A 49 -33.00 -3.54 -38.72
C GLY A 49 -32.69 -4.09 -37.32
N GLU A 50 -32.37 -5.38 -37.23
CA GLU A 50 -31.78 -6.02 -36.07
C GLU A 50 -30.25 -5.86 -36.16
N PRO A 51 -29.57 -5.37 -35.11
CA PRO A 51 -28.11 -5.39 -35.10
C PRO A 51 -27.64 -6.84 -35.27
N CYS A 52 -26.72 -7.07 -36.21
CA CYS A 52 -26.16 -8.40 -36.43
C CYS A 52 -25.63 -8.93 -35.10
N ALA A 53 -25.78 -10.22 -34.81
CA ALA A 53 -25.29 -10.85 -33.57
C ALA A 53 -23.80 -10.54 -33.29
N TRP A 54 -23.03 -10.27 -34.35
CA TRP A 54 -21.68 -9.75 -34.28
C TRP A 54 -21.59 -8.34 -33.66
N ASP A 55 -22.41 -7.40 -34.13
CA ASP A 55 -22.40 -6.01 -33.68
C ASP A 55 -22.85 -5.89 -32.22
N THR A 56 -23.82 -6.71 -31.79
CA THR A 56 -24.27 -6.75 -30.39
C THR A 56 -23.16 -7.22 -29.46
N LEU A 57 -22.43 -8.28 -29.82
CA LEU A 57 -21.26 -8.76 -29.07
C LEU A 57 -20.14 -7.70 -29.02
N GLN A 58 -19.89 -6.97 -30.12
CA GLN A 58 -18.90 -5.90 -30.10
C GLN A 58 -19.27 -4.73 -29.18
N ILE A 59 -20.56 -4.39 -29.11
CA ILE A 59 -21.05 -3.37 -28.16
C ILE A 59 -20.88 -3.87 -26.73
N GLN A 60 -21.26 -5.12 -26.44
CA GLN A 60 -21.12 -5.74 -25.12
C GLN A 60 -19.67 -5.78 -24.66
N ILE A 61 -18.74 -6.21 -25.51
CA ILE A 61 -17.31 -6.23 -25.20
C ILE A 61 -16.78 -4.84 -24.90
N ARG A 62 -17.16 -3.81 -25.68
CA ARG A 62 -16.74 -2.43 -25.40
C ARG A 62 -17.28 -1.94 -24.06
N SER A 63 -18.52 -2.26 -23.74
CA SER A 63 -19.13 -1.94 -22.46
C SER A 63 -18.40 -2.62 -21.29
N LEU A 64 -18.12 -3.93 -21.39
CA LEU A 64 -17.39 -4.66 -20.36
C LEU A 64 -15.97 -4.13 -20.16
N LYS A 65 -15.26 -3.78 -21.24
CA LYS A 65 -13.92 -3.17 -21.18
C LYS A 65 -13.94 -1.84 -20.42
N HIS A 66 -14.91 -0.97 -20.72
CA HIS A 66 -15.04 0.30 -20.00
C HIS A 66 -15.33 0.09 -18.51
N THR A 67 -16.23 -0.84 -18.19
CA THR A 67 -16.50 -1.21 -16.80
C THR A 67 -15.24 -1.73 -16.12
N LEU A 68 -14.48 -2.63 -16.74
CA LEU A 68 -13.21 -3.16 -16.22
C LEU A 68 -12.19 -2.06 -15.95
N GLU A 69 -12.01 -1.10 -16.87
CA GLU A 69 -11.07 0.02 -16.64
C GLU A 69 -11.45 0.85 -15.41
N SER A 70 -12.74 1.14 -15.25
CA SER A 70 -13.26 1.85 -14.08
C SER A 70 -13.04 1.04 -12.78
N GLU A 71 -13.31 -0.26 -12.81
CA GLU A 71 -13.17 -1.15 -11.66
C GLU A 71 -11.71 -1.35 -11.24
N ILE A 72 -10.79 -1.58 -12.19
CA ILE A 72 -9.35 -1.67 -11.92
C ILE A 72 -8.83 -0.35 -11.34
N THR A 73 -9.29 0.79 -11.88
CA THR A 73 -8.93 2.11 -11.33
C THR A 73 -9.46 2.31 -9.91
N MET A 74 -10.69 1.85 -9.63
CA MET A 74 -11.27 1.87 -8.29
C MET A 74 -10.47 0.98 -7.33
N TYR A 75 -10.12 -0.24 -7.73
CA TYR A 75 -9.32 -1.17 -6.96
C TYR A 75 -7.94 -0.60 -6.64
N ALA A 76 -7.26 0.00 -7.62
CA ALA A 76 -5.98 0.68 -7.39
C ALA A 76 -6.11 1.82 -6.37
N LYS A 77 -7.18 2.61 -6.42
CA LYS A 77 -7.45 3.66 -5.42
C LYS A 77 -7.68 3.05 -4.04
N LEU A 78 -8.45 1.97 -3.94
CA LEU A 78 -8.68 1.28 -2.68
C LEU A 78 -7.38 0.73 -2.09
N CYS A 79 -6.50 0.15 -2.89
CA CYS A 79 -5.16 -0.26 -2.48
C CYS A 79 -4.34 0.90 -1.89
N THR A 80 -4.32 2.07 -2.55
CA THR A 80 -3.66 3.26 -1.98
C THR A 80 -4.34 3.75 -0.69
N SER A 81 -5.67 3.62 -0.60
CA SER A 81 -6.43 3.95 0.61
C SER A 81 -6.09 3.02 1.77
N VAL A 82 -5.88 1.72 1.52
CA VAL A 82 -5.44 0.75 2.53
C VAL A 82 -4.07 1.14 3.09
N SER A 83 -3.13 1.46 2.20
CA SER A 83 -1.77 1.87 2.57
C SER A 83 -1.74 3.17 3.40
N THR A 84 -2.55 4.16 3.00
CA THR A 84 -2.63 5.46 3.68
C THR A 84 -3.39 5.39 5.01
N ALA A 85 -4.54 4.69 5.06
CA ALA A 85 -5.33 4.53 6.28
C ALA A 85 -4.53 3.83 7.39
N TYR A 86 -3.68 2.87 7.02
CA TYR A 86 -2.79 2.23 7.96
C TYR A 86 -1.75 3.20 8.52
N SER A 87 -1.12 3.99 7.65
CA SER A 87 -0.09 4.96 8.04
C SER A 87 -0.64 6.06 8.97
N SER A 88 -1.90 6.45 8.80
CA SER A 88 -2.51 7.52 9.61
C SER A 88 -3.12 7.02 10.93
N ASN A 89 -3.77 5.85 10.93
CA ASN A 89 -4.59 5.41 12.06
C ASN A 89 -4.00 4.19 12.78
N GLY A 90 -2.92 3.59 12.26
CA GLY A 90 -2.28 2.39 12.83
C GLY A 90 -3.17 1.13 12.80
N LYS A 91 -4.35 1.20 12.18
CA LYS A 91 -5.32 0.10 12.09
C LYS A 91 -5.91 0.05 10.69
N LEU A 92 -5.89 -1.13 10.08
CA LEU A 92 -6.70 -1.39 8.90
C LEU A 92 -8.16 -1.55 9.30
N SER A 93 -9.05 -0.86 8.61
CA SER A 93 -10.48 -1.11 8.75
C SER A 93 -10.84 -2.37 7.97
N GLU A 94 -11.38 -3.37 8.66
CA GLU A 94 -11.90 -4.61 8.06
C GLU A 94 -12.86 -4.34 6.89
N ARG A 95 -13.65 -3.26 7.00
CA ARG A 95 -14.53 -2.79 5.92
C ARG A 95 -13.78 -2.48 4.63
N THR A 96 -12.59 -1.88 4.73
CA THR A 96 -11.81 -1.49 3.54
C THR A 96 -11.22 -2.72 2.87
N ILE A 97 -10.70 -3.67 3.65
CA ILE A 97 -10.19 -4.95 3.14
C ILE A 97 -11.32 -5.75 2.47
N SER A 98 -12.47 -5.84 3.14
CA SER A 98 -13.67 -6.50 2.59
C SER A 98 -14.10 -5.85 1.26
N LYS A 99 -14.06 -4.52 1.17
CA LYS A 99 -14.39 -3.81 -0.07
C LYS A 99 -13.36 -4.04 -1.18
N CYS A 100 -12.07 -4.10 -0.86
CA CYS A 100 -11.04 -4.48 -1.83
C CYS A 100 -11.32 -5.87 -2.39
N ARG A 101 -11.65 -6.84 -1.53
CA ARG A 101 -11.94 -8.23 -1.94
C ARG A 101 -13.19 -8.34 -2.81
N GLU A 102 -14.26 -7.64 -2.46
CA GLU A 102 -15.49 -7.59 -3.27
C GLU A 102 -15.23 -7.02 -4.68
N VAL A 103 -14.40 -5.97 -4.77
CA VAL A 103 -14.00 -5.41 -6.06
C VAL A 103 -13.08 -6.37 -6.83
N GLU A 104 -12.20 -7.08 -6.15
CA GLU A 104 -11.33 -8.10 -6.75
C GLU A 104 -12.14 -9.22 -7.40
N GLU A 105 -13.09 -9.81 -6.66
CA GLU A 105 -14.01 -10.86 -7.17
C GLU A 105 -14.81 -10.36 -8.37
N ARG A 106 -15.36 -9.14 -8.27
CA ARG A 106 -16.09 -8.53 -9.38
C ARG A 106 -15.23 -8.29 -10.63
N ILE A 107 -13.94 -7.98 -10.48
CA ILE A 107 -13.03 -7.84 -11.63
C ILE A 107 -12.76 -9.23 -12.25
N GLU A 108 -12.54 -10.26 -11.43
CA GLU A 108 -12.34 -11.64 -11.89
C GLU A 108 -13.55 -12.13 -12.71
N ASP A 109 -14.77 -11.92 -12.22
CA ASP A 109 -16.01 -12.27 -12.93
C ASP A 109 -16.13 -11.54 -14.28
N ASN A 110 -15.84 -10.23 -14.30
CA ASN A 110 -15.92 -9.43 -15.53
C ASN A 110 -14.85 -9.85 -16.56
N LEU A 111 -13.66 -10.26 -16.11
CA LEU A 111 -12.61 -10.80 -16.99
C LEU A 111 -13.04 -12.14 -17.59
N GLU A 112 -13.65 -13.03 -16.82
CA GLU A 112 -14.18 -14.30 -17.32
C GLU A 112 -15.30 -14.06 -18.36
N GLN A 113 -16.21 -13.14 -18.08
CA GLN A 113 -17.27 -12.76 -19.03
C GLN A 113 -16.68 -12.18 -20.32
N LEU A 114 -15.69 -11.28 -20.22
CA LEU A 114 -15.02 -10.71 -21.38
C LEU A 114 -14.33 -11.79 -22.21
N SER A 115 -13.62 -12.72 -21.56
CA SER A 115 -12.97 -13.86 -22.22
C SER A 115 -13.98 -14.73 -22.99
N SER A 116 -15.10 -15.08 -22.34
CA SER A 116 -16.19 -15.84 -22.98
C SER A 116 -16.76 -15.11 -24.20
N GLN A 117 -16.97 -13.79 -24.13
CA GLN A 117 -17.48 -13.01 -25.26
C GLN A 117 -16.46 -12.91 -26.41
N VAL A 118 -15.17 -12.74 -26.10
CA VAL A 118 -14.10 -12.73 -27.11
C VAL A 118 -14.03 -14.08 -27.83
N ASP A 119 -14.16 -15.18 -27.09
CA ASP A 119 -14.21 -16.53 -27.67
C ASP A 119 -15.47 -16.76 -28.50
N GLN A 120 -16.63 -16.23 -28.09
CA GLN A 120 -17.86 -16.28 -28.89
C GLN A 120 -17.69 -15.56 -30.24
N ILE A 121 -17.12 -14.36 -30.23
CA ILE A 121 -16.79 -13.62 -31.46
C ILE A 121 -15.84 -14.43 -32.35
N TYR A 122 -14.81 -15.05 -31.77
CA TYR A 122 -13.87 -15.87 -32.53
C TYR A 122 -14.55 -17.11 -33.14
N ARG A 123 -15.46 -17.77 -32.40
CA ARG A 123 -16.25 -18.90 -32.92
C ARG A 123 -17.16 -18.48 -34.07
N LEU A 124 -17.86 -17.34 -33.95
CA LEU A 124 -18.70 -16.81 -35.03
C LEU A 124 -17.89 -16.50 -36.30
N LEU A 125 -16.64 -16.04 -36.12
CA LEU A 125 -15.71 -15.82 -37.23
C LEU A 125 -15.37 -17.13 -37.97
N GLN A 126 -15.18 -18.22 -37.21
CA GLN A 126 -14.84 -19.54 -37.75
C GLN A 126 -16.02 -20.27 -38.38
N THR A 127 -17.24 -20.06 -37.87
CA THR A 127 -18.46 -20.72 -38.39
C THR A 127 -19.13 -19.93 -39.52
N SER A 128 -18.71 -18.70 -39.77
CA SER A 128 -19.17 -17.90 -40.91
C SER A 128 -18.85 -18.60 -42.23
N SER A 129 -19.88 -18.84 -43.05
CA SER A 129 -19.74 -19.40 -44.40
C SER A 129 -18.99 -18.47 -45.37
N ILE A 130 -18.85 -17.19 -45.03
CA ILE A 130 -18.12 -16.19 -45.81
C ILE A 130 -16.73 -16.02 -45.20
N PRO A 131 -15.64 -16.12 -45.99
CA PRO A 131 -14.29 -15.93 -45.47
C PRO A 131 -14.17 -14.55 -44.82
N PRO A 132 -13.63 -14.46 -43.60
CA PRO A 132 -13.55 -13.19 -42.89
C PRO A 132 -12.70 -12.17 -43.64
N THR A 133 -13.18 -10.94 -43.72
CA THR A 133 -12.35 -9.83 -44.22
C THR A 133 -11.19 -9.59 -43.25
N GLY A 134 -9.98 -9.31 -43.76
CA GLY A 134 -8.79 -9.10 -42.93
C GLY A 134 -8.99 -8.10 -41.78
N SER A 135 -9.80 -7.05 -42.01
CA SER A 135 -10.16 -6.08 -40.96
C SER A 135 -10.91 -6.70 -39.77
N VAL A 136 -11.77 -7.69 -40.00
CA VAL A 136 -12.55 -8.36 -38.95
C VAL A 136 -11.65 -9.27 -38.12
N THR A 137 -10.75 -9.99 -38.79
CA THR A 137 -9.71 -10.82 -38.13
C THR A 137 -8.77 -9.96 -37.29
N HIS A 138 -8.32 -8.81 -37.80
CA HIS A 138 -7.52 -7.85 -37.04
C HIS A 138 -8.25 -7.32 -35.82
N ALA A 139 -9.53 -6.94 -35.95
CA ALA A 139 -10.33 -6.48 -34.82
C ALA A 139 -10.44 -7.56 -33.73
N CYS A 140 -10.66 -8.82 -34.11
CA CYS A 140 -10.73 -9.93 -33.16
C CYS A 140 -9.39 -10.18 -32.43
N ASN A 141 -8.27 -10.11 -33.16
CA ASN A 141 -6.94 -10.19 -32.55
C ASN A 141 -6.70 -9.04 -31.57
N ARG A 142 -7.14 -7.81 -31.89
CA ARG A 142 -7.10 -6.69 -30.94
C ARG A 142 -7.93 -6.94 -29.69
N HIS A 143 -9.07 -7.61 -29.80
CA HIS A 143 -9.85 -7.96 -28.62
C HIS A 143 -9.09 -8.92 -27.69
N LYS A 144 -8.33 -9.86 -28.23
CA LYS A 144 -7.45 -10.77 -27.46
C LYS A 144 -6.26 -10.05 -26.82
N GLU A 145 -5.58 -9.18 -27.57
CA GLU A 145 -4.46 -8.37 -27.05
C GLU A 145 -4.92 -7.52 -25.85
N VAL A 146 -6.05 -6.83 -25.99
CA VAL A 146 -6.60 -5.98 -24.93
C VAL A 146 -7.06 -6.80 -23.72
N LEU A 147 -7.60 -8.00 -23.92
CA LEU A 147 -7.94 -8.91 -22.81
C LEU A 147 -6.68 -9.27 -22.01
N GLN A 148 -5.60 -9.65 -22.69
CA GLN A 148 -4.32 -9.98 -22.04
C GLN A 148 -3.72 -8.78 -21.30
N GLU A 149 -3.86 -7.57 -21.85
CA GLU A 149 -3.44 -6.34 -21.19
C GLU A 149 -4.21 -6.12 -19.88
N TYR A 150 -5.54 -6.27 -19.89
CA TYR A 150 -6.35 -6.16 -18.66
C TYR A 150 -6.02 -7.25 -17.63
N GLU A 151 -5.77 -8.49 -18.05
CA GLU A 151 -5.32 -9.56 -17.15
C GLU A 151 -3.97 -9.23 -16.50
N GLN A 152 -3.03 -8.70 -17.28
CA GLN A 152 -1.72 -8.30 -16.79
C GLN A 152 -1.82 -7.11 -15.82
N ASP A 153 -2.62 -6.10 -16.15
CA ASP A 153 -2.84 -4.92 -15.31
C ASP A 153 -3.56 -5.28 -14.01
N PHE A 154 -4.55 -6.17 -14.08
CA PHE A 154 -5.20 -6.70 -12.89
C PHE A 154 -4.21 -7.45 -12.00
N LYS A 155 -3.41 -8.37 -12.57
CA LYS A 155 -2.38 -9.11 -11.84
C LYS A 155 -1.38 -8.18 -11.17
N ARG A 156 -0.92 -7.15 -11.88
CA ARG A 156 -0.01 -6.13 -11.35
C ARG A 156 -0.64 -5.38 -10.17
N THR A 157 -1.90 -4.97 -10.31
CA THR A 157 -2.62 -4.25 -9.25
C THR A 157 -2.87 -5.15 -8.04
N ARG A 158 -3.17 -6.43 -8.26
CA ARG A 158 -3.31 -7.45 -7.21
C ARG A 158 -2.01 -7.64 -6.42
N THR A 159 -0.87 -7.77 -7.11
CA THR A 159 0.43 -7.84 -6.44
C THR A 159 0.69 -6.59 -5.62
N SER A 160 0.39 -5.40 -6.14
CA SER A 160 0.51 -4.15 -5.39
C SER A 160 -0.40 -4.10 -4.16
N SER A 161 -1.61 -4.68 -4.23
CA SER A 161 -2.53 -4.80 -3.09
C SER A 161 -1.96 -5.72 -2.01
N GLN A 162 -1.49 -6.91 -2.41
CA GLN A 162 -0.86 -7.86 -1.50
C GLN A 162 0.36 -7.27 -0.79
N GLU A 163 1.21 -6.52 -1.50
CA GLU A 163 2.34 -5.80 -0.91
C GLU A 163 1.88 -4.77 0.13
N CYS A 164 0.80 -4.03 -0.15
CA CYS A 164 0.23 -3.06 0.78
C CYS A 164 -0.34 -3.75 2.04
N GLU A 165 -1.04 -4.86 1.88
CA GLU A 165 -1.58 -5.66 2.98
C GLU A 165 -0.49 -6.28 3.83
N GLN A 166 0.55 -6.87 3.21
CA GLN A 166 1.70 -7.42 3.91
C GLN A 166 2.41 -6.34 4.72
N ARG A 167 2.65 -5.16 4.13
CA ARG A 167 3.24 -4.02 4.84
C ARG A 167 2.38 -3.60 6.04
N ALA A 168 1.07 -3.52 5.88
CA ALA A 168 0.17 -3.16 6.96
C ALA A 168 0.13 -4.23 8.08
N SER A 169 0.15 -5.52 7.72
CA SER A 169 0.23 -6.63 8.67
C SER A 169 1.51 -6.59 9.50
N LEU A 170 2.67 -6.38 8.85
CA LEU A 170 3.97 -6.25 9.53
C LEU A 170 3.98 -5.08 10.51
N LEU A 171 3.51 -3.90 10.07
CA LEU A 171 3.42 -2.74 10.94
C LEU A 171 2.42 -2.94 12.08
N SER A 172 1.40 -3.79 11.91
CA SER A 172 0.42 -4.10 12.95
C SER A 172 1.04 -4.95 14.04
N SER A 173 1.87 -5.94 13.68
CA SER A 173 2.67 -6.71 14.64
C SER A 173 3.59 -5.79 15.42
N VAL A 174 4.39 -4.97 14.72
CA VAL A 174 5.33 -4.04 15.35
C VAL A 174 4.62 -3.03 16.25
N SER A 175 3.48 -2.50 15.84
CA SER A 175 2.70 -1.58 16.67
C SER A 175 2.16 -2.25 17.93
N SER A 176 1.73 -3.51 17.84
CA SER A 176 1.28 -4.29 19.01
C SER A 176 2.43 -4.63 19.97
N GLU A 177 3.61 -4.96 19.43
CA GLU A 177 4.83 -5.20 20.20
C GLU A 177 5.31 -3.92 20.88
N LEU A 178 5.33 -2.80 20.16
CA LEU A 178 5.70 -1.48 20.71
C LEU A 178 4.72 -1.05 21.81
N SER A 179 3.42 -1.26 21.60
CA SER A 179 2.41 -0.98 22.62
C SER A 179 2.61 -1.83 23.87
N SER A 180 2.92 -3.12 23.71
CA SER A 180 3.19 -4.04 24.82
C SER A 180 4.48 -3.65 25.56
N PHE A 181 5.55 -3.37 24.82
CA PHE A 181 6.82 -2.91 25.37
C PHE A 181 6.65 -1.60 26.14
N LYS A 182 5.93 -0.62 25.56
CA LYS A 182 5.63 0.64 26.23
C LYS A 182 4.81 0.42 27.50
N SER A 183 3.83 -0.47 27.47
CA SER A 183 3.05 -0.83 28.66
C SER A 183 3.94 -1.42 29.76
N LEU A 184 4.82 -2.36 29.42
CA LEU A 184 5.77 -2.97 30.36
C LEU A 184 6.76 -1.95 30.92
N GLN A 185 7.21 -1.02 30.10
CA GLN A 185 8.09 0.06 30.53
C GLN A 185 7.36 0.97 31.54
N ILE A 186 6.13 1.38 31.25
CA ILE A 186 5.32 2.21 32.16
C ILE A 186 5.11 1.50 33.50
N THR A 187 4.73 0.22 33.49
CA THR A 187 4.54 -0.53 34.74
C THR A 187 5.84 -0.65 35.52
N SER A 188 6.97 -0.88 34.83
CA SER A 188 8.29 -0.94 35.49
C SER A 188 8.71 0.41 36.07
N GLU A 189 8.43 1.52 35.39
CA GLU A 189 8.70 2.86 35.88
C GLU A 189 7.81 3.19 37.09
N GLU A 190 6.54 2.83 37.05
CA GLU A 190 5.60 2.96 38.17
C GLU A 190 6.06 2.15 39.38
N ASP A 191 6.45 0.88 39.20
CA ASP A 191 6.95 0.02 40.27
C ASP A 191 8.23 0.59 40.90
N ARG A 192 9.15 1.10 40.08
CA ARG A 192 10.35 1.80 40.57
C ARG A 192 9.96 3.00 41.43
N HIS A 193 9.03 3.82 40.97
CA HIS A 193 8.59 5.01 41.69
C HIS A 193 7.87 4.65 43.01
N LEU A 194 7.13 3.53 43.04
CA LEU A 194 6.53 3.01 44.28
C LEU A 194 7.58 2.48 45.26
N ASN A 195 8.58 1.75 44.78
CA ASN A 195 9.68 1.26 45.60
C ASN A 195 10.51 2.40 46.21
N ASP A 196 10.77 3.46 45.42
CA ASP A 196 11.46 4.65 45.88
C ASP A 196 10.67 5.36 47.01
N ARG A 197 9.35 5.46 46.86
CA ARG A 197 8.47 6.00 47.90
C ARG A 197 8.49 5.17 49.18
N SER A 198 8.42 3.85 49.06
CA SER A 198 8.52 2.94 50.21
C SER A 198 9.85 3.10 50.96
N SER A 199 10.95 3.18 50.21
CA SER A 199 12.31 3.40 50.75
C SER A 199 12.45 4.73 51.49
N ILE A 200 11.88 5.81 50.93
CA ILE A 200 11.84 7.13 51.57
C ILE A 200 11.03 7.07 52.87
N ASN A 201 9.86 6.44 52.86
CA ASN A 201 9.02 6.32 54.05
C ASN A 201 9.70 5.52 55.16
N SER A 202 10.37 4.42 54.81
CA SER A 202 11.19 3.63 55.75
C SER A 202 12.30 4.48 56.37
N SER A 203 13.02 5.26 55.54
CA SER A 203 14.07 6.16 55.99
C SER A 203 13.54 7.26 56.93
N HIS A 204 12.32 7.77 56.70
CA HIS A 204 11.67 8.73 57.59
C HIS A 204 11.37 8.13 58.96
N CYS A 205 10.78 6.92 59.00
CA CYS A 205 10.51 6.24 60.26
C CYS A 205 11.80 5.95 61.05
N LEU A 206 12.86 5.51 60.37
CA LEU A 206 14.16 5.28 61.01
C LEU A 206 14.76 6.56 61.59
N ALA A 207 14.60 7.70 60.89
CA ALA A 207 15.03 8.99 61.40
C ALA A 207 14.26 9.38 62.67
N ASP A 208 12.94 9.16 62.69
CA ASP A 208 12.10 9.41 63.88
C ASP A 208 12.50 8.50 65.06
N ASP A 209 12.79 7.23 64.82
CA ASP A 209 13.25 6.29 65.85
C ASP A 209 14.59 6.72 66.45
N VAL A 210 15.55 7.13 65.62
CA VAL A 210 16.86 7.64 66.08
C VAL A 210 16.70 8.93 66.87
N LEU A 211 15.84 9.84 66.43
CA LEU A 211 15.50 11.05 67.19
C LEU A 211 14.86 10.69 68.54
N GLY A 212 13.94 9.73 68.57
CA GLY A 212 13.33 9.22 69.79
C GLY A 212 14.36 8.67 70.78
N GLN A 213 15.28 7.82 70.32
CA GLN A 213 16.38 7.28 71.13
C GLN A 213 17.30 8.38 71.67
N ALA A 214 17.60 9.40 70.85
CA ALA A 214 18.42 10.53 71.26
C ALA A 214 17.72 11.39 72.33
N TYR A 215 16.41 11.63 72.19
CA TYR A 215 15.61 12.34 73.20
C TYR A 215 15.54 11.57 74.52
N GLU A 216 15.30 10.26 74.45
CA GLU A 216 15.26 9.37 75.61
C GLU A 216 16.61 9.38 76.33
N THR A 217 17.72 9.25 75.58
CA THR A 217 19.08 9.32 76.13
C THR A 217 19.34 10.68 76.81
N ARG A 218 18.93 11.79 76.17
CA ARG A 218 19.05 13.14 76.75
C ARG A 218 18.24 13.27 78.04
N TYR A 219 17.03 12.73 78.06
CA TYR A 219 16.15 12.74 79.23
C TYR A 219 16.76 11.92 80.38
N GLN A 220 17.30 10.73 80.09
CA GLN A 220 18.00 9.92 81.08
C GLN A 220 19.20 10.65 81.69
N PHE A 221 20.04 11.31 80.88
CA PHE A 221 21.14 12.13 81.39
C PHE A 221 20.66 13.34 82.22
N SER A 222 19.53 13.95 81.85
CA SER A 222 18.94 15.06 82.62
C SER A 222 18.40 14.61 83.98
N ASN A 223 17.83 13.41 84.08
CA ASN A 223 17.27 12.87 85.32
C ASN A 223 18.34 12.33 86.29
N GLN A 224 19.58 12.13 85.82
CA GLN A 224 20.71 11.68 86.64
C GLN A 224 21.48 12.84 87.31
N ARG A 225 20.98 14.08 87.24
CA ARG A 225 21.62 15.29 87.75
C ARG A 225 20.79 15.95 88.83
#